data_AF-U4UG75-F1
#
_entry.id   AF-U4UG75-F1
#
_cell.length_a   1.000
_cell.length_b   1.000
_cell.length_c   1.000
_cell.angle_alpha   90.00
_cell.angle_beta   90.00
_cell.angle_gamma   90.00
#
_symmetry.space_group_name_H-M   'P 1'
#
loop_
_entity.id
_entity.type
_entity.pdbx_description
1 polymer ?
#
loop_
_entity_poly.entity_id
_entity_poly.type
_entity_poly.pdbx_seq_one_letter_code
_entity_poly.pdbx_strand_id
1 'polypeptide(L)'
;MERQKRKAFSLNEKYEIINKIKSGVKQSDICKELALGKSTVATIWKNTENILSASDKTNHGGFVRKENDYEPDDESPLNEWLEKYKEFDYEYDTDEDVPMLSKNKLKPNCLLLMPNCRGMILTFCKHESGWCPIVLEWIATLKSELMEEIHNIEQFVINLHNIYAFACQISFFLLCEQRMYRPDSSSLSPDKDIVLALTTVLFYSVLGYFATRVRDIYQGSRNRVVVGTPSLTNYLKWLCKIILEWAKAVVAVLCLREQGIQYEPKLAYSLITSIYYLCTEKIFMEIFSQLVEALKIDKLENLEHLYVPLLMNAVAIAAGIVVGLYSLYFNYSNLILLSLYFTVYLRIKDAYYNYWELLITERDTYSNFQVATSKDIEDWDDICAVCLNNMSKARITPCNHLFHPYCLKRCLRHSFYCPLCKHDFLENRIYIK
;
A
#
# COMPACT_ATOMS: atom_id res chain seq x y z
N MET A 1 2.72 13.08 34.14
CA MET A 1 2.67 11.76 34.80
C MET A 1 3.13 10.73 33.79
N GLU A 2 4.38 10.29 33.87
CA GLU A 2 4.84 9.13 33.09
C GLU A 2 3.94 7.93 33.39
N ARG A 3 3.29 7.38 32.37
CA ARG A 3 2.64 6.07 32.50
C ARG A 3 3.76 5.05 32.67
N GLN A 4 4.02 4.60 33.90
CA GLN A 4 4.92 3.46 34.15
C GLN A 4 4.51 2.29 33.23
N LYS A 5 5.48 1.81 32.45
CA LYS A 5 5.34 0.65 31.54
C LYS A 5 4.75 -0.53 32.32
N ARG A 6 3.88 -1.33 31.69
CA ARG A 6 3.46 -2.62 32.28
C ARG A 6 4.71 -3.50 32.33
N LYS A 7 5.30 -3.66 33.51
CA LYS A 7 6.38 -4.61 33.74
C LYS A 7 5.78 -6.01 33.84
N ALA A 8 6.19 -6.93 32.98
CA ALA A 8 5.89 -8.34 33.15
C ALA A 8 6.73 -8.87 34.32
N PHE A 9 6.11 -9.63 35.23
CA PHE A 9 6.82 -10.23 36.37
C PHE A 9 7.00 -11.72 36.10
N SER A 10 8.24 -12.17 36.25
CA SER A 10 8.58 -13.60 36.28
C SER A 10 7.90 -14.29 37.47
N LEU A 11 7.81 -15.62 37.41
CA LEU A 11 7.19 -16.39 38.48
C LEU A 11 7.99 -16.29 39.80
N ASN A 12 9.32 -16.20 39.72
CA ASN A 12 10.20 -16.02 40.87
C ASN A 12 10.02 -14.66 41.53
N GLU A 13 9.93 -13.58 40.77
CA GLU A 13 9.68 -12.23 41.32
C GLU A 13 8.33 -12.17 42.06
N LYS A 14 7.29 -12.81 41.50
CA LYS A 14 5.98 -12.91 42.17
C LYS A 14 6.07 -13.71 43.47
N TYR A 15 6.83 -14.80 43.48
CA TYR A 15 7.05 -15.64 44.66
C TYR A 15 7.80 -14.88 45.77
N GLU A 16 8.84 -14.13 45.44
CA GLU A 16 9.57 -13.28 46.40
C GLU A 16 8.68 -12.20 47.02
N ILE A 17 7.83 -11.56 46.20
CA ILE A 17 6.84 -10.58 46.69
C ILE A 17 5.88 -11.24 47.68
N ILE A 18 5.38 -12.44 47.38
CA ILE A 18 4.49 -13.20 48.26
C ILE A 18 5.19 -13.57 49.58
N ASN A 19 6.45 -14.02 49.52
CA ASN A 19 7.22 -14.39 50.71
C ASN A 19 7.48 -13.19 51.62
N LYS A 20 7.79 -12.02 51.07
CA LYS A 20 7.93 -10.77 51.85
C LYS A 20 6.63 -10.37 52.54
N ILE A 21 5.48 -10.58 51.90
CA ILE A 21 4.18 -10.31 52.53
C ILE A 21 3.92 -11.33 53.66
N LYS A 22 4.20 -12.62 53.44
CA LYS A 22 4.05 -13.68 54.46
C LYS A 22 4.99 -13.50 55.66
N SER A 23 6.17 -12.94 55.46
CA SER A 23 7.12 -12.62 56.54
C SER A 23 6.73 -11.38 57.36
N GLY A 24 5.56 -10.78 57.10
CA GLY A 24 4.99 -9.68 57.89
C GLY A 24 5.29 -8.28 57.38
N VAL A 25 5.89 -8.12 56.20
CA VAL A 25 6.13 -6.80 55.60
C VAL A 25 4.83 -6.24 55.03
N LYS A 26 4.53 -4.97 55.31
CA LYS A 26 3.31 -4.32 54.79
C LYS A 26 3.41 -4.13 53.28
N GLN A 27 2.30 -4.36 52.58
CA GLN A 27 2.21 -4.16 51.13
C GLN A 27 2.58 -2.74 50.69
N SER A 28 2.31 -1.73 51.52
CA SER A 28 2.71 -0.34 51.26
C SER A 28 4.22 -0.13 51.18
N ASP A 29 4.98 -0.92 51.94
CA ASP A 29 6.42 -0.80 52.04
C ASP A 29 7.08 -1.53 50.88
N ILE A 30 6.52 -2.68 50.45
CA ILE A 30 6.91 -3.40 49.23
C ILE A 30 6.63 -2.57 47.98
N CYS A 31 5.50 -1.85 47.92
CA CYS A 31 5.22 -0.94 46.80
C CYS A 31 6.27 0.16 46.66
N LYS A 32 6.78 0.68 47.79
CA LYS A 32 7.83 1.70 47.81
C LYS A 32 9.21 1.12 47.49
N GLU A 33 9.53 -0.06 48.05
CA GLU A 33 10.80 -0.75 47.85
C GLU A 33 11.01 -1.18 46.38
N LEU A 34 9.96 -1.71 45.75
CA LEU A 34 10.03 -2.24 44.38
C LEU A 34 9.49 -1.26 43.31
N ALA A 35 9.14 -0.02 43.70
CA ALA A 35 8.53 0.99 42.84
C ALA A 35 7.30 0.49 42.05
N LEU A 36 6.45 -0.32 42.70
CA LEU A 36 5.28 -0.96 42.10
C LEU A 36 3.98 -0.23 42.45
N GLY A 37 3.02 -0.27 41.52
CA GLY A 37 1.66 0.20 41.78
C GLY A 37 0.96 -0.63 42.86
N LYS A 38 0.18 0.03 43.73
CA LYS A 38 -0.60 -0.64 44.79
C LYS A 38 -1.55 -1.71 44.23
N SER A 39 -2.12 -1.46 43.06
CA SER A 39 -2.98 -2.41 42.34
C SER A 39 -2.23 -3.67 41.91
N THR A 40 -0.94 -3.56 41.56
CA THR A 40 -0.11 -4.69 41.11
C THR A 40 0.19 -5.65 42.27
N VAL A 41 0.64 -5.12 43.42
CA VAL A 41 0.94 -5.94 44.61
C VAL A 41 -0.33 -6.60 45.16
N ALA A 42 -1.46 -5.88 45.19
CA ALA A 42 -2.75 -6.44 45.58
C ALA A 42 -3.20 -7.58 44.65
N THR A 43 -2.98 -7.45 43.33
CA THR A 43 -3.33 -8.49 42.35
C THR A 43 -2.46 -9.74 42.52
N ILE A 44 -1.15 -9.56 42.75
CA ILE A 44 -0.22 -10.67 43.03
C ILE A 44 -0.65 -11.41 44.30
N TRP A 45 -0.98 -10.67 45.37
CA TRP A 45 -1.45 -11.26 46.63
C TRP A 45 -2.78 -12.02 46.47
N LYS A 46 -3.73 -11.47 45.70
CA LYS A 46 -5.01 -12.13 45.41
C LYS A 46 -4.84 -13.48 44.68
N ASN A 47 -3.80 -13.62 43.87
CA ASN A 47 -3.50 -14.83 43.09
C ASN A 47 -2.44 -15.72 43.75
N THR A 48 -2.16 -15.55 45.05
CA THR A 48 -1.06 -16.26 45.76
C THR A 48 -1.11 -17.78 45.60
N GLU A 49 -2.28 -18.40 45.75
CA GLU A 49 -2.44 -19.87 45.68
C GLU A 49 -2.08 -20.41 44.28
N ASN A 50 -2.52 -19.71 43.22
CA ASN A 50 -2.23 -20.08 41.84
C ASN A 50 -0.75 -19.90 41.48
N ILE A 51 -0.09 -18.90 42.07
CA ILE A 51 1.33 -18.63 41.84
C ILE A 51 2.20 -19.68 42.54
N LEU A 52 1.83 -20.09 43.77
CA LEU A 52 2.52 -21.15 44.51
C LEU A 52 2.37 -22.51 43.83
N SER A 53 1.15 -22.87 43.39
CA SER A 53 0.91 -24.15 42.70
C SER A 53 1.60 -24.24 41.33
N ALA A 54 1.79 -23.11 40.64
CA ALA A 54 2.57 -23.03 39.41
C ALA A 54 4.09 -23.07 39.66
N SER A 55 4.55 -22.56 40.81
CA SER A 55 5.94 -22.63 41.25
C SER A 55 6.40 -24.05 41.53
N ASP A 56 5.52 -24.89 42.08
CA ASP A 56 5.84 -26.27 42.41
C ASP A 56 5.88 -27.19 41.17
N LYS A 57 5.28 -26.76 40.04
CA LYS A 57 5.18 -27.53 38.79
C LYS A 57 6.26 -27.22 37.76
N THR A 58 7.02 -26.13 37.90
CA THR A 58 7.98 -25.66 36.89
C THR A 58 9.37 -25.47 37.47
N ASN A 59 10.42 -25.86 36.74
CA ASN A 59 11.79 -25.47 37.11
C ASN A 59 11.91 -23.94 36.98
N HIS A 60 12.15 -23.29 38.11
CA HIS A 60 12.18 -21.85 38.31
C HIS A 60 12.86 -21.06 37.17
N GLY A 61 12.08 -20.23 36.46
CA GLY A 61 12.61 -19.30 35.46
C GLY A 61 11.62 -18.77 34.40
N GLY A 62 10.48 -19.43 34.17
CA GLY A 62 9.55 -19.09 33.08
C GLY A 62 8.39 -18.14 33.45
N PHE A 63 7.81 -17.50 32.43
CA PHE A 63 6.52 -16.81 32.52
C PHE A 63 5.37 -17.83 32.35
N VAL A 64 4.63 -18.10 33.44
CA VAL A 64 3.44 -18.97 33.39
C VAL A 64 2.19 -18.11 33.21
N ARG A 65 1.45 -18.35 32.12
CA ARG A 65 0.10 -17.82 31.89
C ARG A 65 -0.89 -18.81 32.49
N LYS A 66 -1.94 -18.33 33.15
CA LYS A 66 -3.00 -19.19 33.68
C LYS A 66 -3.58 -20.00 32.51
N GLU A 67 -3.54 -21.33 32.58
CA GLU A 67 -4.37 -22.17 31.70
C GLU A 67 -5.81 -21.73 31.92
N ASN A 68 -6.47 -21.30 30.85
CA ASN A 68 -7.90 -21.01 30.96
C ASN A 68 -8.60 -22.34 31.19
N ASP A 69 -9.29 -22.48 32.32
CA ASP A 69 -10.25 -23.56 32.55
C ASP A 69 -11.46 -23.31 31.64
N TYR A 70 -11.30 -23.54 30.33
CA TYR A 70 -12.43 -23.74 29.43
C TYR A 70 -12.86 -25.19 29.60
N GLU A 71 -14.13 -25.42 29.95
CA GLU A 71 -14.70 -26.76 29.93
C GLU A 71 -14.63 -27.30 28.49
N PRO A 72 -14.18 -28.55 28.28
CA PRO A 72 -14.00 -29.14 26.95
C PRO A 72 -15.31 -29.28 26.14
N ASP A 73 -16.47 -29.04 26.76
CA ASP A 73 -17.78 -29.06 26.10
C ASP A 73 -17.96 -27.90 25.10
N ASP A 74 -17.15 -26.83 25.19
CA ASP A 74 -17.19 -25.68 24.26
C ASP A 74 -16.28 -25.85 23.03
N GLU A 75 -15.34 -26.81 23.05
CA GLU A 75 -14.49 -27.12 21.90
C GLU A 75 -15.22 -28.03 20.89
N SER A 76 -16.13 -28.90 21.35
CA SER A 76 -16.87 -29.81 20.47
C SER A 76 -17.72 -29.08 19.42
N PRO A 77 -18.51 -28.04 19.75
CA PRO A 77 -19.30 -27.30 18.77
C PRO A 77 -18.42 -26.52 17.79
N LEU A 78 -17.28 -25.98 18.25
CA LEU A 78 -16.38 -25.20 17.39
C LEU A 78 -15.59 -26.11 16.44
N ASN A 79 -15.14 -27.27 16.92
CA ASN A 79 -14.42 -28.25 16.12
C ASN A 79 -15.37 -28.98 15.15
N GLU A 80 -16.60 -29.29 15.58
CA GLU A 80 -17.66 -29.85 14.72
C GLU A 80 -18.12 -28.81 13.67
N TRP A 81 -18.21 -27.52 14.04
CA TRP A 81 -18.45 -26.44 13.10
C TRP A 81 -17.28 -26.27 12.12
N LEU A 82 -16.03 -26.30 12.58
CA LEU A 82 -14.84 -26.23 11.72
C LEU A 82 -14.72 -27.43 10.77
N GLU A 83 -15.11 -28.64 11.19
CA GLU A 83 -15.16 -29.81 10.31
C GLU A 83 -16.34 -29.74 9.32
N LYS A 84 -17.51 -29.29 9.77
CA LYS A 84 -18.71 -29.15 8.93
C LYS A 84 -18.54 -28.11 7.81
N TYR A 85 -17.73 -27.09 8.03
CA TYR A 85 -17.46 -26.01 7.06
C TYR A 85 -16.09 -26.12 6.40
N LYS A 86 -15.34 -27.21 6.61
CA LYS A 86 -14.01 -27.44 6.00
C LYS A 86 -14.07 -27.59 4.47
N GLU A 87 -15.22 -27.94 3.92
CA GLU A 87 -15.44 -28.16 2.48
C GLU A 87 -16.27 -27.07 1.79
N PHE A 88 -16.76 -26.06 2.52
CA PHE A 88 -17.45 -24.93 1.89
C PHE A 88 -16.42 -23.88 1.43
N ASP A 89 -16.14 -23.90 0.12
CA ASP A 89 -15.44 -22.83 -0.60
C ASP A 89 -16.21 -21.50 -0.37
N TYR A 90 -15.80 -20.71 0.62
CA TYR A 90 -16.17 -19.31 0.68
C TYR A 90 -15.36 -18.56 -0.36
N GLU A 91 -16.01 -18.28 -1.48
CA GLU A 91 -15.59 -17.27 -2.44
C GLU A 91 -15.60 -15.92 -1.70
N TYR A 92 -14.42 -15.37 -1.41
CA TYR A 92 -14.31 -13.99 -0.96
C TYR A 92 -14.70 -13.11 -2.14
N ASP A 93 -15.96 -12.70 -2.18
CA ASP A 93 -16.40 -11.60 -3.04
C ASP A 93 -15.65 -10.34 -2.57
N THR A 94 -14.66 -9.95 -3.37
CA THR A 94 -14.11 -8.59 -3.50
C THR A 94 -13.60 -7.88 -2.24
N ASP A 95 -12.42 -7.26 -2.35
CA ASP A 95 -11.83 -6.35 -1.36
C ASP A 95 -12.63 -5.02 -1.18
N GLU A 96 -13.96 -5.05 -1.13
CA GLU A 96 -14.79 -3.83 -1.00
C GLU A 96 -14.95 -3.30 0.43
N ASP A 97 -14.57 -4.06 1.48
CA ASP A 97 -14.71 -3.61 2.87
C ASP A 97 -13.38 -3.62 3.67
N VAL A 98 -12.26 -3.26 3.04
CA VAL A 98 -11.16 -2.66 3.81
C VAL A 98 -11.63 -1.24 4.14
N PRO A 99 -11.77 -0.84 5.42
CA PRO A 99 -12.08 0.54 5.75
C PRO A 99 -11.06 1.40 5.03
N MET A 100 -11.54 2.17 4.04
CA MET A 100 -10.76 3.24 3.43
C MET A 100 -10.10 3.97 4.60
N LEU A 101 -8.77 3.86 4.68
CA LEU A 101 -7.97 4.84 5.39
C LEU A 101 -8.61 6.16 5.04
N SER A 102 -9.13 6.87 6.05
CA SER A 102 -9.75 8.16 5.81
C SER A 102 -8.66 9.03 5.19
N LYS A 103 -8.69 9.12 3.84
CA LYS A 103 -7.91 10.06 3.04
C LYS A 103 -8.17 11.50 3.55
N ASN A 104 -9.21 11.68 4.36
CA ASN A 104 -9.57 12.88 5.11
C ASN A 104 -8.68 13.23 6.32
N LYS A 105 -7.71 12.40 6.75
CA LYS A 105 -6.71 12.81 7.76
C LYS A 105 -5.37 13.26 7.18
N LEU A 106 -5.09 12.98 5.92
CA LEU A 106 -4.14 13.78 5.14
C LEU A 106 -4.89 15.03 4.65
N LYS A 107 -5.26 15.91 5.58
CA LYS A 107 -5.60 17.28 5.19
C LYS A 107 -4.38 17.84 4.44
N PRO A 108 -4.54 18.49 3.28
CA PRO A 108 -3.47 19.19 2.59
C PRO A 108 -3.12 20.49 3.33
N ASN A 109 -2.75 20.40 4.62
CA ASN A 109 -2.08 21.51 5.32
C ASN A 109 -0.56 21.48 5.08
N CYS A 110 -0.06 20.60 4.20
CA CYS A 110 1.30 20.64 3.66
C CYS A 110 1.41 21.42 2.33
N LEU A 111 0.55 22.42 2.10
CA LEU A 111 0.69 23.42 1.03
C LEU A 111 1.79 24.47 1.35
N LEU A 112 2.83 24.08 2.09
CA LEU A 112 3.99 24.92 2.46
C LEU A 112 5.31 24.39 1.86
N LEU A 113 5.24 23.59 0.79
CA LEU A 113 6.41 23.14 0.03
C LEU A 113 6.38 23.57 -1.45
N MET A 114 5.82 24.75 -1.71
CA MET A 114 6.32 25.61 -2.78
C MET A 114 7.16 26.69 -2.10
N PRO A 115 8.38 27.02 -2.58
CA PRO A 115 9.12 28.15 -2.04
C PRO A 115 8.20 29.37 -2.09
N ASN A 116 8.18 30.06 -0.95
CA ASN A 116 7.31 31.16 -0.62
C ASN A 116 7.55 32.35 -1.58
N CYS A 117 7.07 32.26 -2.83
CA CYS A 117 7.02 33.37 -3.79
C CYS A 117 6.02 34.46 -3.38
N ARG A 118 5.39 34.35 -2.20
CA ARG A 118 4.63 35.41 -1.55
C ARG A 118 5.54 36.51 -0.98
N GLY A 119 6.80 36.17 -0.64
CA GLY A 119 7.73 37.08 0.04
C GLY A 119 8.54 38.02 -0.87
N MET A 120 8.54 37.82 -2.19
CA MET A 120 9.41 38.60 -3.10
C MET A 120 8.67 39.58 -4.02
N ILE A 121 7.33 39.54 -4.05
CA ILE A 121 6.52 40.48 -4.85
C ILE A 121 6.10 41.71 -4.03
N LEU A 122 6.12 41.63 -2.69
CA LEU A 122 5.62 42.70 -1.82
C LEU A 122 6.64 43.77 -1.42
N THR A 123 7.88 43.73 -1.94
CA THR A 123 8.91 44.73 -1.59
C THR A 123 9.29 45.70 -2.70
N PHE A 124 8.65 45.64 -3.88
CA PHE A 124 9.06 46.48 -5.02
C PHE A 124 8.02 47.46 -5.60
N CYS A 125 6.80 47.53 -5.07
CA CYS A 125 5.83 48.54 -5.51
C CYS A 125 5.38 49.42 -4.36
N LYS A 126 6.27 50.28 -3.90
CA LYS A 126 5.92 51.43 -3.07
C LYS A 126 6.14 52.71 -3.86
N HIS A 127 5.41 52.89 -4.96
CA HIS A 127 4.97 54.21 -5.42
C HIS A 127 3.95 54.12 -6.57
N GLU A 128 2.98 55.03 -6.51
CA GLU A 128 2.06 55.48 -7.57
C GLU A 128 0.76 54.71 -7.86
N SER A 129 -0.31 55.37 -7.39
CA SER A 129 -1.69 55.42 -7.86
C SER A 129 -2.08 54.62 -9.10
N GLY A 130 -2.99 53.66 -8.89
CA GLY A 130 -3.84 53.09 -9.94
C GLY A 130 -4.64 51.91 -9.38
N TRP A 131 -5.85 51.67 -9.89
CA TRP A 131 -6.76 50.58 -9.50
C TRP A 131 -6.22 49.16 -9.81
N CYS A 132 -4.95 49.03 -10.21
CA CYS A 132 -4.31 47.78 -10.64
C CYS A 132 -4.00 46.76 -9.52
N PRO A 133 -3.59 47.11 -8.29
CA PRO A 133 -3.17 46.10 -7.30
C PRO A 133 -4.36 45.29 -6.76
N ILE A 134 -5.54 45.91 -6.64
CA ILE A 134 -6.76 45.22 -6.18
C ILE A 134 -7.22 44.22 -7.24
N VAL A 135 -7.25 44.63 -8.51
CA VAL A 135 -7.66 43.73 -9.61
C VAL A 135 -6.67 42.56 -9.75
N LEU A 136 -5.36 42.80 -9.60
CA LEU A 136 -4.37 41.73 -9.60
C LEU A 136 -4.52 40.76 -8.42
N GLU A 137 -4.81 41.28 -7.22
CA GLU A 137 -5.05 40.44 -6.05
C GLU A 137 -6.31 39.60 -6.21
N TRP A 138 -7.41 40.19 -6.70
CA TRP A 138 -8.64 39.46 -7.02
C TRP A 138 -8.44 38.38 -8.09
N ILE A 139 -7.70 38.67 -9.17
CA ILE A 139 -7.37 37.68 -10.21
C ILE A 139 -6.49 36.57 -9.62
N ALA A 140 -5.56 36.89 -8.72
CA ALA A 140 -4.71 35.90 -8.06
C ALA A 140 -5.52 34.99 -7.13
N THR A 141 -6.46 35.53 -6.36
CA THR A 141 -7.34 34.76 -5.46
C THR A 141 -8.29 33.87 -6.26
N LEU A 142 -8.93 34.42 -7.30
CA LEU A 142 -9.80 33.65 -8.20
C LEU A 142 -9.03 32.52 -8.89
N LYS A 143 -7.79 32.80 -9.34
CA LYS A 143 -6.91 31.78 -9.93
C LYS A 143 -6.58 30.68 -8.93
N SER A 144 -6.31 31.01 -7.65
CA SER A 144 -6.01 29.98 -6.65
C SER A 144 -7.21 29.09 -6.32
N GLU A 145 -8.41 29.66 -6.19
CA GLU A 145 -9.63 28.89 -5.93
C GLU A 145 -9.95 27.96 -7.11
N LEU A 146 -9.89 28.47 -8.33
CA LEU A 146 -10.12 27.67 -9.54
C LEU A 146 -9.10 26.54 -9.67
N MET A 147 -7.81 26.79 -9.37
CA MET A 147 -6.77 25.77 -9.42
C MET A 147 -6.97 24.68 -8.35
N GLU A 148 -7.52 25.02 -7.18
CA GLU A 148 -7.86 24.06 -6.13
C GLU A 148 -9.04 23.17 -6.55
N GLU A 149 -10.09 23.74 -7.13
CA GLU A 149 -11.22 22.98 -7.67
C GLU A 149 -10.77 22.04 -8.80
N ILE A 150 -9.96 22.54 -9.74
CA ILE A 150 -9.36 21.72 -10.79
C ILE A 150 -8.54 20.60 -10.17
N HIS A 151 -7.70 20.89 -9.15
CA HIS A 151 -6.92 19.87 -8.47
C HIS A 151 -7.82 18.76 -7.88
N ASN A 152 -8.94 19.13 -7.25
CA ASN A 152 -9.89 18.17 -6.67
C ASN A 152 -10.55 17.30 -7.75
N ILE A 153 -10.96 17.89 -8.87
CA ILE A 153 -11.51 17.15 -10.01
C ILE A 153 -10.46 16.19 -10.59
N GLU A 154 -9.23 16.66 -10.78
CA GLU A 154 -8.14 15.84 -11.29
C GLU A 154 -7.84 14.66 -10.37
N GLN A 155 -7.80 14.87 -9.05
CA GLN A 155 -7.64 13.79 -8.08
C GLN A 155 -8.82 12.82 -8.09
N PHE A 156 -10.05 13.31 -8.24
CA PHE A 156 -11.22 12.46 -8.40
C PHE A 156 -11.10 11.57 -9.64
N VAL A 157 -10.70 12.14 -10.78
CA VAL A 157 -10.44 11.39 -12.02
C VAL A 157 -9.34 10.35 -11.82
N ILE A 158 -8.22 10.70 -11.18
CA ILE A 158 -7.11 9.76 -10.91
C ILE A 158 -7.56 8.60 -10.02
N ASN A 159 -8.42 8.85 -9.03
CA ASN A 159 -9.00 7.81 -8.18
C ASN A 159 -9.89 6.83 -8.97
N LEU A 160 -10.49 7.26 -10.08
CA LEU A 160 -11.19 6.40 -11.03
C LEU A 160 -10.20 5.66 -11.93
N HIS A 161 -9.41 4.76 -11.35
CA HIS A 161 -8.26 4.11 -11.98
C HIS A 161 -8.52 3.58 -13.40
N ASN A 162 -9.64 2.89 -13.63
CA ASN A 162 -9.96 2.30 -14.94
C ASN A 162 -10.24 3.38 -16.01
N ILE A 163 -11.00 4.41 -15.66
CA ILE A 163 -11.34 5.51 -16.59
C ILE A 163 -10.10 6.35 -16.87
N TYR A 164 -9.33 6.65 -15.82
CA TYR A 164 -8.08 7.39 -15.93
C TYR A 164 -7.05 6.66 -16.80
N ALA A 165 -6.83 5.36 -16.56
CA ALA A 165 -5.92 4.54 -17.36
C ALA A 165 -6.36 4.52 -18.83
N PHE A 166 -7.65 4.29 -19.08
CA PHE A 166 -8.23 4.30 -20.42
C PHE A 166 -8.03 5.64 -21.14
N ALA A 167 -8.28 6.78 -20.47
CA ALA A 167 -8.06 8.11 -21.05
C ALA A 167 -6.59 8.36 -21.39
N CYS A 168 -5.66 7.91 -20.54
CA CYS A 168 -4.22 7.98 -20.81
C CYS A 168 -3.79 7.09 -21.97
N GLN A 169 -4.34 5.87 -22.07
CA GLN A 169 -4.05 4.90 -23.13
C GLN A 169 -4.52 5.42 -24.49
N ILE A 170 -5.77 5.87 -24.58
CA ILE A 170 -6.30 6.47 -25.82
C ILE A 170 -5.48 7.68 -26.23
N SER A 171 -5.22 8.61 -25.29
CA SER A 171 -4.46 9.83 -25.59
C SER A 171 -3.07 9.52 -26.13
N PHE A 172 -2.39 8.51 -25.58
CA PHE A 172 -1.07 8.08 -26.02
C PHE A 172 -1.11 7.36 -27.38
N PHE A 173 -2.08 6.46 -27.59
CA PHE A 173 -2.20 5.73 -28.84
C PHE A 173 -2.56 6.66 -30.01
N LEU A 174 -3.44 7.65 -29.78
CA LEU A 174 -3.73 8.69 -30.77
C LEU A 174 -2.47 9.47 -31.17
N LEU A 175 -1.58 9.80 -30.22
CA LEU A 175 -0.31 10.46 -30.56
C LEU A 175 0.63 9.54 -31.36
N CYS A 176 0.65 8.24 -31.08
CA CYS A 176 1.47 7.26 -31.79
C CYS A 176 0.95 6.99 -33.23
N GLU A 177 -0.36 6.92 -33.39
CA GLU A 177 -1.03 6.57 -34.65
C GLU A 177 -0.85 7.63 -35.73
N GLN A 178 -0.88 8.91 -35.35
CA GLN A 178 -0.74 10.05 -36.27
C GLN A 178 0.53 10.01 -37.14
N ARG A 179 1.51 9.17 -36.83
CA ARG A 179 2.75 9.07 -37.61
C ARG A 179 3.32 7.67 -37.84
N MET A 180 3.22 6.74 -36.88
CA MET A 180 3.90 5.43 -37.01
C MET A 180 3.25 4.53 -38.07
N TYR A 181 1.94 4.64 -38.27
CA TYR A 181 1.22 3.77 -39.21
C TYR A 181 1.35 4.23 -40.68
N ARG A 182 1.28 5.53 -41.01
CA ARG A 182 1.35 6.01 -42.41
C ARG A 182 2.35 7.17 -42.66
N PRO A 183 3.37 6.98 -43.52
CA PRO A 183 4.20 8.07 -44.04
C PRO A 183 3.57 8.83 -45.22
N ASP A 184 2.73 8.16 -46.03
CA ASP A 184 2.25 8.68 -47.31
C ASP A 184 0.74 8.44 -47.49
N SER A 185 -0.11 9.36 -47.04
CA SER A 185 -1.41 9.60 -47.71
C SER A 185 -2.01 10.91 -47.21
N SER A 186 -2.05 11.91 -48.07
CA SER A 186 -2.58 13.25 -47.86
C SER A 186 -4.11 13.34 -47.80
N SER A 187 -4.83 12.25 -47.55
CA SER A 187 -6.29 12.29 -47.43
C SER A 187 -6.84 11.04 -46.76
N LEU A 188 -7.06 11.04 -45.44
CA LEU A 188 -8.20 10.34 -44.84
C LEU A 188 -8.45 10.73 -43.38
N SER A 189 -9.71 10.50 -42.97
CA SER A 189 -10.41 11.12 -41.85
C SER A 189 -9.86 10.79 -40.45
N PRO A 190 -9.94 11.76 -39.50
CA PRO A 190 -9.59 11.57 -38.08
C PRO A 190 -10.34 10.40 -37.42
N ASP A 191 -11.49 10.00 -37.97
CA ASP A 191 -12.29 8.88 -37.49
C ASP A 191 -11.53 7.54 -37.55
N LYS A 192 -10.65 7.35 -38.55
CA LYS A 192 -9.91 6.09 -38.71
C LYS A 192 -8.82 5.91 -37.65
N ASP A 193 -8.15 7.00 -37.28
CA ASP A 193 -7.10 6.99 -36.26
C ASP A 193 -7.70 6.68 -34.88
N ILE A 194 -8.89 7.24 -34.60
CA ILE A 194 -9.64 6.95 -33.37
C ILE A 194 -10.07 5.48 -33.33
N VAL A 195 -10.62 4.96 -34.42
CA VAL A 195 -11.04 3.54 -34.50
C VAL A 195 -9.85 2.59 -34.29
N LEU A 196 -8.68 2.90 -34.86
CA LEU A 196 -7.49 2.07 -34.70
C LEU A 196 -6.91 2.14 -33.28
N ALA A 197 -6.86 3.33 -32.68
CA ALA A 197 -6.45 3.50 -31.28
C ALA A 197 -7.39 2.72 -30.34
N LEU A 198 -8.71 2.82 -30.54
CA LEU A 198 -9.71 2.07 -29.76
C LEU A 198 -9.58 0.55 -29.96
N THR A 199 -9.32 0.10 -31.19
CA THR A 199 -9.06 -1.32 -31.49
C THR A 199 -7.81 -1.81 -30.77
N THR A 200 -6.75 -1.00 -30.74
CA THR A 200 -5.49 -1.31 -30.06
C THR A 200 -5.69 -1.41 -28.55
N VAL A 201 -6.42 -0.47 -27.94
CA VAL A 201 -6.80 -0.55 -26.52
C VAL A 201 -7.59 -1.81 -26.25
N LEU A 202 -8.63 -2.10 -27.05
CA LEU A 202 -9.48 -3.26 -26.87
C LEU A 202 -8.69 -4.58 -26.96
N PHE A 203 -7.78 -4.69 -27.93
CA PHE A 203 -6.88 -5.83 -28.05
C PHE A 203 -6.03 -6.02 -26.78
N TYR A 204 -5.44 -4.94 -26.27
CA TYR A 204 -4.68 -5.01 -25.03
C TYR A 204 -5.55 -5.28 -23.79
N SER A 205 -6.78 -4.78 -23.74
CA SER A 205 -7.72 -5.09 -22.65
C SER A 205 -8.10 -6.57 -22.59
N VAL A 206 -8.21 -7.26 -23.74
CA VAL A 206 -8.39 -8.72 -23.78
C VAL A 206 -7.16 -9.43 -23.18
N LEU A 207 -5.95 -8.97 -23.49
CA LEU A 207 -4.72 -9.50 -22.89
C LEU A 207 -4.63 -9.20 -21.39
N GLY A 208 -5.07 -8.02 -20.95
CA GLY A 208 -5.18 -7.65 -19.53
C GLY A 208 -6.16 -8.54 -18.78
N TYR A 209 -7.34 -8.80 -19.35
CA TYR A 209 -8.32 -9.74 -18.79
C TYR A 209 -7.72 -11.14 -18.62
N PHE A 210 -6.99 -11.61 -19.63
CA PHE A 210 -6.30 -12.89 -19.56
C PHE A 210 -5.24 -12.90 -18.43
N ALA A 211 -4.43 -11.85 -18.32
CA ALA A 211 -3.44 -11.70 -17.25
C ALA A 211 -4.09 -11.75 -15.86
N THR A 212 -5.25 -11.11 -15.68
CA THR A 212 -6.06 -11.18 -14.45
C THR A 212 -6.46 -12.62 -14.12
N ARG A 213 -6.99 -13.36 -15.10
CA ARG A 213 -7.42 -14.75 -14.88
C ARG A 213 -6.24 -15.64 -14.50
N VAL A 214 -5.08 -15.47 -15.15
CA VAL A 214 -3.86 -16.20 -14.79
C VAL A 214 -3.43 -15.88 -13.36
N ARG A 215 -3.44 -14.59 -12.98
CA ARG A 215 -3.12 -14.14 -11.62
C ARG A 215 -4.06 -14.77 -10.59
N ASP A 216 -5.36 -14.76 -10.84
CA ASP A 216 -6.37 -15.29 -9.92
C ASP A 216 -6.22 -16.82 -9.76
N ILE A 217 -5.93 -17.54 -10.84
CA ILE A 217 -5.62 -18.98 -10.79
C ILE A 217 -4.34 -19.24 -9.96
N TYR A 218 -3.30 -18.41 -10.13
CA TYR A 218 -2.04 -18.55 -9.40
C TYR A 218 -2.22 -18.28 -7.89
N GLN A 219 -2.89 -17.19 -7.53
CA GLN A 219 -3.17 -16.84 -6.13
C GLN A 219 -4.12 -17.84 -5.48
N GLY A 220 -5.17 -18.27 -6.18
CA GLY A 220 -6.10 -19.30 -5.71
C GLY A 220 -5.45 -20.68 -5.56
N SER A 221 -4.35 -20.97 -6.26
CA SER A 221 -3.52 -22.15 -5.99
C SER A 221 -2.66 -21.95 -4.76
N ARG A 222 -2.04 -20.77 -4.58
CA ARG A 222 -1.14 -20.48 -3.44
C ARG A 222 -1.87 -20.53 -2.09
N ASN A 223 -3.12 -20.06 -2.03
CA ASN A 223 -3.94 -20.15 -0.81
C ASN A 223 -4.39 -21.58 -0.48
N ARG A 224 -4.37 -22.50 -1.45
CA ARG A 224 -4.75 -23.92 -1.28
C ARG A 224 -3.60 -24.86 -0.94
N VAL A 225 -2.34 -24.42 -1.04
CA VAL A 225 -1.14 -25.25 -0.75
C VAL A 225 -0.80 -25.22 0.74
N VAL A 226 -1.81 -25.36 1.59
CA VAL A 226 -1.62 -25.76 2.99
C VAL A 226 -1.96 -27.25 3.06
N VAL A 227 -0.90 -28.06 3.19
CA VAL A 227 -0.90 -29.53 3.38
C VAL A 227 -1.14 -30.39 2.11
N GLY A 228 -0.09 -30.62 1.32
CA GLY A 228 -0.04 -31.72 0.36
C GLY A 228 1.04 -31.57 -0.70
N THR A 229 1.85 -32.61 -0.93
CA THR A 229 2.88 -32.66 -1.98
C THR A 229 2.29 -32.31 -3.36
N PRO A 230 2.99 -31.53 -4.21
CA PRO A 230 2.47 -31.16 -5.52
C PRO A 230 2.33 -32.41 -6.39
N SER A 231 1.11 -32.89 -6.61
CA SER A 231 0.84 -33.97 -7.55
C SER A 231 0.91 -33.44 -8.99
N LEU A 232 1.47 -34.24 -9.90
CA LEU A 232 1.47 -33.99 -11.35
C LEU A 232 0.05 -33.66 -11.86
N THR A 233 -0.97 -34.26 -11.26
CA THR A 233 -2.39 -34.04 -11.59
C THR A 233 -2.86 -32.62 -11.28
N ASN A 234 -2.33 -31.96 -10.24
CA ASN A 234 -2.66 -30.57 -9.91
C ASN A 234 -2.01 -29.60 -10.91
N TYR A 235 -0.77 -29.88 -11.34
CA TYR A 235 -0.10 -29.09 -12.37
C TYR A 235 -0.81 -29.20 -13.72
N LEU A 236 -1.24 -30.40 -14.12
CA LEU A 236 -2.02 -30.60 -15.35
C LEU A 236 -3.38 -29.88 -15.29
N LYS A 237 -4.08 -29.92 -14.14
CA LYS A 237 -5.32 -29.14 -13.95
C LYS A 237 -5.08 -27.63 -14.11
N TRP A 238 -3.97 -27.12 -13.58
CA TRP A 238 -3.59 -25.71 -13.71
C TRP A 238 -3.29 -25.33 -15.17
N LEU A 239 -2.50 -26.14 -15.88
CA LEU A 239 -2.21 -25.94 -17.30
C LEU A 239 -3.48 -25.95 -18.15
N CYS A 240 -4.38 -26.92 -17.93
CA CYS A 240 -5.65 -26.98 -18.67
C CYS A 240 -6.52 -25.73 -18.47
N LYS A 241 -6.59 -25.19 -17.23
CA LYS A 241 -7.32 -23.94 -16.97
C LYS A 241 -6.72 -22.77 -17.75
N ILE A 242 -5.39 -22.66 -17.77
CA ILE A 242 -4.69 -21.61 -18.53
C ILE A 242 -4.97 -21.75 -20.04
N ILE A 243 -4.89 -22.96 -20.58
CA ILE A 243 -5.16 -23.22 -22.01
C ILE A 243 -6.61 -22.83 -22.37
N LEU A 244 -7.58 -23.12 -21.50
CA LEU A 244 -8.98 -22.74 -21.72
C LEU A 244 -9.18 -21.23 -21.74
N GLU A 245 -8.55 -20.49 -20.82
CA GLU A 245 -8.62 -19.02 -20.83
C GLU A 245 -7.90 -18.42 -22.05
N TRP A 246 -6.79 -19.00 -22.50
CA TRP A 246 -6.13 -18.61 -23.76
C TRP A 246 -7.03 -18.85 -24.96
N ALA A 247 -7.74 -19.98 -25.00
CA ALA A 247 -8.67 -20.28 -26.09
C ALA A 247 -9.79 -19.22 -26.17
N LYS A 248 -10.32 -18.76 -25.03
CA LYS A 248 -11.31 -17.66 -25.01
C LYS A 248 -10.74 -16.35 -25.56
N ALA A 249 -9.51 -16.00 -25.19
CA ALA A 249 -8.85 -14.81 -25.71
C ALA A 249 -8.62 -14.89 -27.22
N VAL A 250 -8.19 -16.05 -27.73
CA VAL A 250 -8.03 -16.30 -29.17
C VAL A 250 -9.38 -16.18 -29.89
N VAL A 251 -10.45 -16.74 -29.34
CA VAL A 251 -11.81 -16.60 -29.91
C VAL A 251 -12.22 -15.14 -29.96
N ALA A 252 -11.99 -14.35 -28.91
CA ALA A 252 -12.28 -12.92 -28.92
C ALA A 252 -11.52 -12.18 -30.03
N VAL A 253 -10.23 -12.46 -30.20
CA VAL A 253 -9.41 -11.87 -31.28
C VAL A 253 -9.91 -12.30 -32.67
N LEU A 254 -10.28 -13.57 -32.85
CA LEU A 254 -10.87 -14.06 -34.10
C LEU A 254 -12.21 -13.39 -34.40
N CYS A 255 -13.09 -13.23 -33.40
CA CYS A 255 -14.35 -12.52 -33.55
C CYS A 255 -14.15 -11.06 -33.98
N LEU A 256 -13.14 -10.37 -33.43
CA LEU A 256 -12.80 -9.00 -33.83
C LEU A 256 -12.29 -8.94 -35.28
N ARG A 257 -11.54 -9.96 -35.70
CA ARG A 257 -11.08 -10.07 -37.09
C ARG A 257 -12.24 -10.28 -38.06
N GLU A 258 -13.20 -11.15 -37.71
CA GLU A 258 -14.41 -11.41 -38.51
C GLU A 258 -15.32 -10.19 -38.63
N GLN A 259 -15.31 -9.28 -37.65
CA GLN A 259 -16.02 -7.99 -37.72
C GLN A 259 -15.41 -7.00 -38.73
N GLY A 260 -14.40 -7.42 -39.51
CA GLY A 260 -13.78 -6.61 -40.56
C GLY A 260 -12.72 -5.63 -40.07
N ILE A 261 -12.31 -5.73 -38.80
CA ILE A 261 -11.23 -4.93 -38.25
C ILE A 261 -9.90 -5.61 -38.61
N GLN A 262 -9.31 -5.22 -39.74
CA GLN A 262 -7.96 -5.66 -40.10
C GLN A 262 -6.92 -4.94 -39.24
N TYR A 263 -6.42 -5.62 -38.21
CA TYR A 263 -5.38 -5.13 -37.31
C TYR A 263 -4.01 -5.69 -37.70
N GLU A 264 -3.23 -4.91 -38.45
CA GLU A 264 -1.86 -5.24 -38.85
C GLU A 264 -0.89 -4.11 -38.45
N PRO A 265 -0.64 -3.89 -37.15
CA PRO A 265 0.29 -2.86 -36.70
C PRO A 265 1.73 -3.20 -37.08
N LYS A 266 2.54 -2.17 -37.32
CA LYS A 266 4.00 -2.32 -37.42
C LYS A 266 4.56 -2.76 -36.06
N LEU A 267 5.62 -3.56 -36.08
CA LEU A 267 6.29 -4.04 -34.86
C LEU A 267 6.70 -2.91 -33.91
N ALA A 268 7.26 -1.83 -34.43
CA ALA A 268 7.68 -0.68 -33.60
C ALA A 268 6.51 -0.03 -32.86
N TYR A 269 5.39 0.18 -33.56
CA TYR A 269 4.17 0.71 -32.95
C TYR A 269 3.66 -0.24 -31.86
N SER A 270 3.53 -1.52 -32.19
CA SER A 270 3.03 -2.54 -31.25
C SER A 270 3.91 -2.67 -30.00
N LEU A 271 5.24 -2.55 -30.12
CA LEU A 271 6.16 -2.58 -28.98
C LEU A 271 5.97 -1.35 -28.08
N ILE A 272 5.91 -0.15 -28.66
CA ILE A 272 5.76 1.10 -27.89
C ILE A 272 4.40 1.13 -27.17
N THR A 273 3.31 0.83 -27.87
CA THR A 273 1.97 0.84 -27.28
C THR A 273 1.77 -0.30 -26.29
N SER A 274 2.39 -1.46 -26.50
CA SER A 274 2.39 -2.56 -25.53
C SER A 274 3.14 -2.18 -24.25
N ILE A 275 4.35 -1.62 -24.34
CA ILE A 275 5.11 -1.18 -23.15
C ILE A 275 4.31 -0.14 -22.36
N TYR A 276 3.71 0.83 -23.05
CA TYR A 276 2.88 1.84 -22.40
C TYR A 276 1.64 1.23 -21.73
N TYR A 277 0.97 0.28 -22.40
CA TYR A 277 -0.17 -0.43 -21.82
C TYR A 277 0.22 -1.17 -20.54
N LEU A 278 1.32 -1.94 -20.58
CA LEU A 278 1.84 -2.67 -19.41
C LEU A 278 2.19 -1.74 -18.23
N CYS A 279 2.69 -0.54 -18.51
CA CYS A 279 3.03 0.43 -17.46
C CYS A 279 1.82 1.19 -16.91
N THR A 280 0.69 1.22 -17.63
CA THR A 280 -0.49 2.03 -17.27
C THR A 280 -1.62 1.24 -16.63
N GLU A 281 -1.68 -0.06 -16.90
CA GLU A 281 -2.75 -0.95 -16.44
C GLU A 281 -2.49 -1.46 -15.01
N LYS A 282 -3.49 -1.34 -14.13
CA LYS A 282 -3.36 -1.63 -12.68
C LYS A 282 -2.94 -3.07 -12.40
N ILE A 283 -3.51 -4.03 -13.14
CA ILE A 283 -3.23 -5.46 -12.99
C ILE A 283 -1.74 -5.75 -13.16
N PHE A 284 -1.10 -5.15 -14.17
CA PHE A 284 0.32 -5.34 -14.42
C PHE A 284 1.17 -4.70 -13.34
N MET A 285 0.81 -3.51 -12.84
CA MET A 285 1.51 -2.89 -11.70
C MET A 285 1.51 -3.78 -10.46
N GLU A 286 0.38 -4.44 -10.16
CA GLU A 286 0.26 -5.39 -9.05
C GLU A 286 1.10 -6.65 -9.28
N ILE A 287 1.03 -7.24 -10.48
CA ILE A 287 1.82 -8.43 -10.84
C ILE A 287 3.32 -8.13 -10.72
N PHE A 288 3.79 -7.00 -11.27
CA PHE A 288 5.19 -6.61 -11.17
C PHE A 288 5.60 -6.35 -9.71
N SER A 289 4.74 -5.73 -8.90
CA SER A 289 5.02 -5.52 -7.47
C SER A 289 5.20 -6.86 -6.74
N GLN A 290 4.35 -7.85 -7.02
CA GLN A 290 4.45 -9.20 -6.44
C GLN A 290 5.70 -9.95 -6.92
N LEU A 291 6.06 -9.81 -8.20
CA LEU A 291 7.28 -10.41 -8.76
C LEU A 291 8.54 -9.83 -8.11
N VAL A 292 8.60 -8.51 -7.92
CA VAL A 292 9.75 -7.85 -7.26
C VAL A 292 9.80 -8.21 -5.78
N GLU A 293 8.66 -8.31 -5.09
CA GLU A 293 8.60 -8.78 -3.69
C GLU A 293 9.13 -10.23 -3.57
N ALA A 294 8.85 -11.09 -4.55
CA ALA A 294 9.36 -12.46 -4.58
C ALA A 294 10.88 -12.55 -4.71
N LEU A 295 11.53 -11.53 -5.29
CA LEU A 295 13.00 -11.47 -5.43
C LEU A 295 13.73 -11.12 -4.12
N LYS A 296 13.02 -10.72 -3.06
CA LYS A 296 13.58 -10.38 -1.73
C LYS A 296 14.81 -9.47 -1.80
N ILE A 297 14.68 -8.34 -2.50
CA ILE A 297 15.77 -7.38 -2.67
C ILE A 297 15.96 -6.57 -1.38
N ASP A 298 17.02 -6.86 -0.62
CA ASP A 298 17.29 -6.21 0.69
C ASP A 298 17.33 -4.67 0.63
N LYS A 299 17.71 -4.09 -0.53
CA LYS A 299 17.77 -2.63 -0.74
C LYS A 299 16.42 -1.93 -0.79
N LEU A 300 15.35 -2.64 -1.17
CA LEU A 300 14.02 -2.05 -1.34
C LEU A 300 13.23 -1.99 -0.04
N GLU A 301 13.76 -2.55 1.05
CA GLU A 301 13.27 -2.30 2.38
C GLU A 301 11.77 -2.61 2.58
N ASN A 302 11.19 -3.57 1.85
CA ASN A 302 9.75 -3.88 1.81
C ASN A 302 8.84 -2.74 1.27
N LEU A 303 9.41 -1.76 0.56
CA LEU A 303 8.70 -0.64 -0.07
C LEU A 303 8.46 -0.89 -1.57
N GLU A 304 8.57 -2.14 -2.04
CA GLU A 304 8.42 -2.52 -3.45
C GLU A 304 7.05 -2.12 -3.99
N HIS A 305 6.02 -2.21 -3.15
CA HIS A 305 4.64 -1.82 -3.47
C HIS A 305 4.46 -0.33 -3.80
N LEU A 306 5.39 0.54 -3.42
CA LEU A 306 5.39 1.98 -3.77
C LEU A 306 6.43 2.27 -4.86
N TYR A 307 7.59 1.61 -4.80
CA TYR A 307 8.66 1.79 -5.77
C TYR A 307 8.31 1.31 -7.18
N VAL A 308 7.67 0.13 -7.29
CA VAL A 308 7.36 -0.46 -8.59
C VAL A 308 6.31 0.36 -9.34
N PRO A 309 5.17 0.75 -8.75
CA PRO A 309 4.22 1.63 -9.43
C PRO A 309 4.82 3.00 -9.79
N LEU A 310 5.67 3.58 -8.91
CA LEU A 310 6.36 4.84 -9.20
C LEU A 310 7.29 4.72 -10.42
N LEU A 311 8.06 3.63 -10.52
CA LEU A 311 8.94 3.37 -11.66
C LEU A 311 8.15 3.16 -12.95
N MET A 312 7.07 2.38 -12.90
CA MET A 312 6.18 2.16 -14.06
C MET A 312 5.56 3.48 -14.53
N ASN A 313 5.09 4.32 -13.62
CA ASN A 313 4.61 5.67 -13.94
C ASN A 313 5.71 6.55 -14.55
N ALA A 314 6.94 6.50 -14.02
CA ALA A 314 8.06 7.25 -14.59
C ALA A 314 8.39 6.81 -16.03
N VAL A 315 8.34 5.50 -16.32
CA VAL A 315 8.51 4.96 -17.67
C VAL A 315 7.39 5.43 -18.60
N ALA A 316 6.13 5.42 -18.15
CA ALA A 316 5.00 5.91 -18.92
C ALA A 316 5.10 7.42 -19.23
N ILE A 317 5.51 8.24 -18.25
CA ILE A 317 5.75 9.67 -18.43
C ILE A 317 6.87 9.91 -19.45
N ALA A 318 7.98 9.18 -19.33
CA ALA A 318 9.09 9.29 -20.28
C ALA A 318 8.65 8.94 -21.70
N ALA A 319 7.88 7.86 -21.88
CA ALA A 319 7.30 7.51 -23.17
C ALA A 319 6.37 8.60 -23.71
N GLY A 320 5.49 9.17 -22.87
CA GLY A 320 4.61 10.28 -23.21
C GLY A 320 5.36 11.53 -23.66
N ILE A 321 6.45 11.90 -22.97
CA ILE A 321 7.31 13.03 -23.34
C ILE A 321 8.00 12.77 -24.68
N VAL A 322 8.58 11.59 -24.89
CA VAL A 322 9.28 11.25 -26.14
C VAL A 322 8.32 11.32 -27.33
N VAL A 323 7.15 10.69 -27.24
CA VAL A 323 6.13 10.71 -28.30
C VAL A 323 5.58 12.13 -28.48
N GLY A 324 5.32 12.85 -27.39
CA GLY A 324 4.82 14.23 -27.44
C GLY A 324 5.78 15.22 -28.11
N LEU A 325 7.08 15.17 -27.76
CA LEU A 325 8.12 15.99 -28.39
C LEU A 325 8.28 15.65 -29.88
N TYR A 326 8.21 14.35 -30.21
CA TYR A 326 8.24 13.90 -31.59
C TYR A 326 7.04 14.47 -32.37
N SER A 327 5.82 14.40 -31.84
CA SER A 327 4.63 14.96 -32.50
C SER A 327 4.66 16.49 -32.64
N LEU A 328 5.22 17.21 -31.65
CA LEU A 328 5.41 18.66 -31.72
C LEU A 328 6.40 19.05 -32.82
N TYR A 329 7.50 18.31 -32.99
CA TYR A 329 8.50 18.59 -34.02
C TYR A 329 7.92 18.55 -35.43
N PHE A 330 6.93 17.68 -35.67
CA PHE A 330 6.29 17.56 -36.98
C PHE A 330 5.03 18.43 -37.14
N ASN A 331 4.66 19.27 -36.15
CA ASN A 331 3.50 20.17 -36.18
C ASN A 331 2.15 19.48 -36.47
N TYR A 332 1.90 18.31 -35.88
CA TYR A 332 0.65 17.57 -36.11
C TYR A 332 -0.32 17.60 -34.94
N SER A 333 -1.49 18.19 -35.22
CA SER A 333 -2.80 18.09 -34.54
C SER A 333 -3.19 19.18 -33.54
N ASN A 334 -4.49 19.51 -33.56
CA ASN A 334 -5.14 20.45 -32.63
C ASN A 334 -5.31 19.87 -31.21
N LEU A 335 -5.03 18.58 -31.00
CA LEU A 335 -5.28 17.86 -29.73
C LEU A 335 -4.00 17.55 -28.94
N ILE A 336 -2.83 17.99 -29.39
CA ILE A 336 -1.55 17.71 -28.69
C ILE A 336 -1.59 18.15 -27.24
N LEU A 337 -2.13 19.34 -26.95
CA LEU A 337 -2.21 19.88 -25.59
C LEU A 337 -3.05 18.98 -24.68
N LEU A 338 -4.18 18.48 -25.19
CA LEU A 338 -5.04 17.57 -24.44
C LEU A 338 -4.34 16.22 -24.20
N SER A 339 -3.68 15.67 -25.21
CA SER A 339 -2.97 14.40 -25.06
C SER A 339 -1.77 14.53 -24.11
N LEU A 340 -1.02 15.63 -24.13
CA LEU A 340 0.07 15.91 -23.18
C LEU A 340 -0.45 16.12 -21.75
N TYR A 341 -1.64 16.72 -21.60
CA TYR A 341 -2.27 16.88 -20.30
C TYR A 341 -2.54 15.52 -19.63
N PHE A 342 -3.11 14.55 -20.34
CA PHE A 342 -3.34 13.20 -19.79
C PHE A 342 -2.06 12.39 -19.65
N THR A 343 -1.23 12.34 -20.69
CA THR A 343 -0.07 11.43 -20.76
C THR A 343 1.13 11.89 -19.91
N VAL A 344 1.25 13.19 -19.66
CA VAL A 344 2.37 13.76 -18.89
C VAL A 344 1.88 14.43 -17.61
N TYR A 345 1.05 15.47 -17.71
CA TYR A 345 0.72 16.29 -16.54
C TYR A 345 -0.07 15.51 -15.47
N LEU A 346 -1.17 14.85 -15.83
CA LEU A 346 -1.94 14.05 -14.87
C LEU A 346 -1.15 12.86 -14.34
N ARG A 347 -0.28 12.25 -15.15
CA ARG A 347 0.62 11.16 -14.71
C ARG A 347 1.68 11.63 -13.72
N ILE A 348 2.22 12.83 -13.90
CA ILE A 348 3.12 13.44 -12.90
C ILE A 348 2.37 13.68 -11.59
N LYS A 349 1.12 14.17 -11.64
CA LYS A 349 0.30 14.32 -10.43
C LYS A 349 0.01 12.98 -9.76
N ASP A 350 -0.37 11.95 -10.52
CA ASP A 350 -0.57 10.60 -9.99
C ASP A 350 0.71 10.05 -9.32
N ALA A 351 1.85 10.13 -10.02
CA ALA A 351 3.16 9.74 -9.50
C ALA A 351 3.51 10.45 -8.18
N TYR A 352 3.23 11.75 -8.11
CA TYR A 352 3.56 12.57 -6.94
C TYR A 352 2.66 12.27 -5.73
N TYR A 353 1.34 12.40 -5.90
CA TYR A 353 0.41 12.35 -4.76
C TYR A 353 0.07 10.94 -4.30
N ASN A 354 0.01 9.95 -5.20
CA ASN A 354 -0.36 8.58 -4.82
C ASN A 354 0.84 7.73 -4.41
N TYR A 355 2.04 8.02 -4.91
CA TYR A 355 3.22 7.17 -4.67
C TYR A 355 4.36 7.90 -3.99
N TRP A 356 4.82 9.04 -4.53
CA TRP A 356 6.02 9.72 -4.02
C TRP A 356 5.83 10.27 -2.60
N GLU A 357 4.74 11.01 -2.35
CA GLU A 357 4.44 11.58 -1.03
C GLU A 357 4.26 10.48 0.03
N LEU A 358 3.56 9.41 -0.32
CA LEU A 358 3.37 8.25 0.55
C LEU A 358 4.68 7.53 0.84
N LEU A 359 5.53 7.34 -0.17
CA LEU A 359 6.84 6.71 -0.05
C LEU A 359 7.76 7.49 0.89
N ILE A 360 7.85 8.82 0.73
CA ILE A 360 8.62 9.66 1.64
C ILE A 360 8.05 9.54 3.06
N THR A 361 6.73 9.61 3.20
CA THR A 361 6.08 9.55 4.50
C THR A 361 6.34 8.22 5.19
N GLU A 362 6.19 7.08 4.52
CA GLU A 362 6.50 5.75 5.09
C GLU A 362 7.97 5.60 5.44
N ARG A 363 8.87 5.97 4.52
CA ARG A 363 10.32 5.92 4.71
C ARG A 363 10.75 6.71 5.93
N ASP A 364 10.38 7.98 5.98
CA ASP A 364 10.76 8.89 7.05
C ASP A 364 10.20 8.38 8.40
N THR A 365 8.94 7.93 8.41
CA THR A 365 8.31 7.39 9.63
C THR A 365 9.04 6.15 10.13
N TYR A 366 9.40 5.24 9.23
CA TYR A 366 10.17 4.05 9.57
C TYR A 366 11.59 4.39 10.04
N SER A 367 12.24 5.37 9.39
CA SER A 367 13.60 5.80 9.75
C SER A 367 13.69 6.41 11.14
N ASN A 368 12.61 7.05 11.61
CA ASN A 368 12.49 7.62 12.95
C ASN A 368 12.37 6.56 14.06
N PHE A 369 12.14 5.29 13.72
CA PHE A 369 12.02 4.22 14.71
C PHE A 369 13.41 3.74 15.17
N GLN A 370 13.63 3.78 16.49
CA GLN A 370 14.90 3.33 17.05
C GLN A 370 15.10 1.81 16.87
N VAL A 371 16.34 1.41 16.65
CA VAL A 371 16.73 0.00 16.64
C VAL A 371 16.82 -0.48 18.09
N ALA A 372 16.13 -1.57 18.43
CA ALA A 372 16.26 -2.18 19.75
C ALA A 372 17.66 -2.77 19.92
N THR A 373 18.32 -2.50 21.05
CA THR A 373 19.53 -3.22 21.44
C THR A 373 19.17 -4.63 21.92
N SER A 374 20.14 -5.55 21.94
CA SER A 374 19.91 -6.90 22.48
C SER A 374 19.38 -6.88 23.91
N LYS A 375 19.84 -5.93 24.73
CA LYS A 375 19.34 -5.72 26.10
C LYS A 375 17.88 -5.29 26.13
N ASP A 376 17.45 -4.38 25.24
CA ASP A 376 16.04 -3.97 25.17
C ASP A 376 15.11 -5.13 24.80
N ILE A 377 15.61 -6.07 23.99
CA ILE A 377 14.88 -7.28 23.58
C ILE A 377 14.80 -8.28 24.74
N GLU A 378 15.92 -8.50 25.42
CA GLU A 378 15.99 -9.36 26.62
C GLU A 378 15.16 -8.79 27.78
N ASP A 379 15.14 -7.47 27.98
CA ASP A 379 14.34 -6.81 29.02
C ASP A 379 12.84 -6.84 28.70
N TRP A 380 12.46 -6.85 27.41
CA TRP A 380 11.08 -6.96 26.98
C TRP A 380 10.54 -8.40 27.09
N ASP A 381 11.39 -9.40 26.80
CA ASP A 381 11.13 -10.85 26.87
C ASP A 381 9.71 -11.28 26.45
N ASP A 382 9.30 -10.85 25.25
CA ASP A 382 7.98 -11.16 24.69
C ASP A 382 8.08 -11.47 23.19
N ILE A 383 7.02 -12.08 22.66
CA ILE A 383 6.87 -12.38 21.23
C ILE A 383 6.39 -11.15 20.46
N CYS A 384 6.71 -11.10 19.16
CA CYS A 384 6.17 -10.05 18.31
C CYS A 384 4.65 -10.20 18.17
N ALA A 385 3.88 -9.18 18.55
CA ALA A 385 2.42 -9.23 18.51
C ALA A 385 1.80 -9.35 17.09
N VAL A 386 2.61 -9.21 16.03
CA VAL A 386 2.14 -9.28 14.64
C VAL A 386 2.32 -10.69 14.05
N CYS A 387 3.47 -11.33 14.28
CA CYS A 387 3.74 -12.67 13.74
C CYS A 387 3.75 -13.78 14.81
N LEU A 388 3.59 -13.41 16.09
CA LEU A 388 3.57 -14.30 17.26
C LEU A 388 4.84 -15.14 17.45
N ASN A 389 5.98 -14.68 16.90
CA ASN A 389 7.28 -15.34 17.03
C ASN A 389 8.26 -14.54 17.91
N ASN A 390 9.25 -15.23 18.49
CA ASN A 390 10.34 -14.62 19.26
C ASN A 390 11.11 -13.59 18.42
N MET A 391 11.52 -12.51 19.08
CA MET A 391 12.26 -11.41 18.44
C MET A 391 13.76 -11.56 18.64
N SER A 392 14.51 -11.73 17.56
CA SER A 392 15.99 -11.60 17.57
C SER A 392 16.45 -10.22 17.10
N LYS A 393 15.62 -9.53 16.31
CA LYS A 393 15.80 -8.15 15.85
C LYS A 393 14.48 -7.43 16.02
N ALA A 394 14.49 -6.25 16.64
CA ALA A 394 13.30 -5.44 16.84
C ALA A 394 13.54 -3.96 16.53
N ARG A 395 12.46 -3.27 16.17
CA ARG A 395 12.37 -1.81 16.12
C ARG A 395 11.44 -1.37 17.25
N ILE A 396 11.78 -0.27 17.90
CA ILE A 396 10.97 0.31 18.96
C ILE A 396 10.27 1.55 18.39
N THR A 397 8.94 1.56 18.48
CA THR A 397 8.10 2.67 18.01
C THR A 397 8.16 3.86 18.98
N PRO A 398 7.68 5.06 18.60
CA PRO A 398 7.63 6.23 19.50
C PRO A 398 6.75 6.00 20.73
N CYS A 399 5.78 5.09 20.65
CA CYS A 399 4.97 4.65 21.79
C CYS A 399 5.61 3.52 22.62
N ASN A 400 6.90 3.22 22.38
CA ASN A 400 7.72 2.23 23.07
C ASN A 400 7.26 0.77 22.94
N HIS A 401 6.64 0.39 21.82
CA HIS A 401 6.33 -1.01 21.51
C HIS A 401 7.37 -1.62 20.58
N LEU A 402 7.67 -2.91 20.79
CA LEU A 402 8.67 -3.66 20.02
C LEU A 402 7.99 -4.53 18.96
N PHE A 403 8.53 -4.50 17.74
CA PHE A 403 8.10 -5.36 16.63
C PHE A 403 9.31 -5.80 15.78
N HIS A 404 9.21 -6.94 15.08
CA HIS A 404 10.19 -7.25 14.04
C HIS A 404 10.21 -6.15 12.96
N PRO A 405 11.39 -5.80 12.42
CA PRO A 405 11.51 -4.85 11.31
C PRO A 405 10.56 -5.13 10.15
N TYR A 406 10.45 -6.39 9.73
CA TYR A 406 9.59 -6.82 8.63
C TYR A 406 8.10 -6.66 8.97
N CYS A 407 7.68 -7.12 10.15
CA CYS A 407 6.30 -7.02 10.61
C CYS A 407 5.84 -5.56 10.71
N LEU A 408 6.69 -4.69 11.26
CA LEU A 408 6.37 -3.28 11.41
C LEU A 408 6.20 -2.57 10.05
N LYS A 409 7.07 -2.87 9.08
CA LYS A 409 6.95 -2.36 7.70
C LYS A 409 5.63 -2.82 7.04
N ARG A 410 5.26 -4.09 7.22
CA ARG A 410 3.98 -4.61 6.73
C ARG A 410 2.77 -3.92 7.36
N CYS A 411 2.86 -3.55 8.64
CA CYS A 411 1.83 -2.76 9.30
C CYS A 411 1.73 -1.34 8.72
N LEU A 412 2.86 -0.67 8.47
CA LEU A 412 2.89 0.69 7.90
C LEU A 412 2.20 0.77 6.52
N ARG A 413 2.36 -0.26 5.68
CA ARG A 413 1.68 -0.37 4.39
C ARG A 413 0.14 -0.28 4.50
N HIS A 414 -0.44 -0.70 5.62
CA HIS A 414 -1.89 -0.71 5.82
C HIS A 414 -2.36 0.46 6.69
N SER A 415 -1.57 0.87 7.69
CA SER A 415 -1.96 1.94 8.60
C SER A 415 -0.76 2.56 9.32
N PHE A 416 -0.80 3.87 9.54
CA PHE A 416 0.18 4.61 10.34
C PHE A 416 -0.12 4.56 11.85
N TYR A 417 -0.81 3.52 12.33
CA TYR A 417 -1.15 3.35 13.73
C TYR A 417 -0.38 2.19 14.34
N CYS A 418 -0.02 2.31 15.62
CA CYS A 418 0.55 1.20 16.36
C CYS A 418 -0.46 0.05 16.51
N PRO A 419 -0.11 -1.20 16.12
CA PRO A 419 -1.02 -2.35 16.25
C PRO A 419 -1.48 -2.62 17.69
N LEU A 420 -0.68 -2.24 18.69
CA LEU A 420 -0.96 -2.52 20.10
C LEU A 420 -1.77 -1.42 20.79
N CYS A 421 -1.41 -0.15 20.59
CA CYS A 421 -2.05 0.96 21.31
C CYS A 421 -2.81 1.95 20.43
N LYS A 422 -2.83 1.73 19.11
CA LYS A 422 -3.45 2.62 18.11
C LYS A 422 -2.95 4.07 18.16
N HIS A 423 -1.75 4.30 18.70
CA HIS A 423 -1.08 5.60 18.63
C HIS A 423 -0.72 5.92 17.18
N ASP A 424 -1.01 7.14 16.74
CA ASP A 424 -0.71 7.62 15.39
C ASP A 424 0.77 8.00 15.29
N PHE A 425 1.49 7.38 14.37
CA PHE A 425 2.91 7.67 14.16
C PHE A 425 3.16 9.04 13.53
N LEU A 426 2.15 9.65 12.90
CA LEU A 426 2.27 10.96 12.24
C LEU A 426 2.06 12.14 13.20
N GLU A 427 1.47 11.92 14.37
CA GLU A 427 1.16 12.97 15.35
C GLU A 427 2.42 13.71 15.82
N ASN A 428 3.55 13.01 15.93
CA ASN A 428 4.84 13.60 16.31
C ASN A 428 5.49 14.47 15.22
N ARG A 429 5.00 14.47 13.97
CA ARG A 429 5.56 15.34 12.90
C ARG A 429 5.09 16.78 12.99
N ILE A 430 3.95 17.05 13.62
CA ILE A 430 3.38 18.40 13.71
C ILE A 430 4.24 19.30 14.63
N TYR A 431 5.07 18.71 15.50
CA TYR A 431 5.85 19.42 16.51
C TYR A 431 7.33 19.68 16.15
N ILE A 432 7.79 19.31 14.94
CA ILE A 432 9.20 19.46 14.50
C ILE A 432 9.35 20.39 13.28
N LYS A 433 8.33 21.19 12.93
CA LYS A 433 8.47 22.23 11.90
C LYS A 433 8.39 23.64 12.47
#